data_AF-H2JG15-F1
#
_entry.id   AF-H2JG15-F1
#
_cell.length_a   1.000
_cell.length_b   1.000
_cell.length_c   1.000
_cell.angle_alpha   90.00
_cell.angle_beta   90.00
_cell.angle_gamma   90.00
#
_symmetry.space_group_name_H-M   'P 1'
#
loop_
_entity.id
_entity.type
_entity.pdbx_description
1 polymer ?
#
loop_
_entity_poly.entity_id
_entity_poly.type
_entity_poly.pdbx_seq_one_letter_code
_entity_poly.pdbx_strand_id
1 'polypeptide(L)'
;MSKKIILILFVLVSLLLFSSCDKIGGVSGGGIIGSEEKQADARIEQIISAIKDKDRESLKSLFSKKALDESDDFDNGVDYLFKLLQGKVNTWERDGWSSDESIEDGKKSLMIRFSFDVKTDKDTYHFFVIDYNTDNINPDNQGVYMLELIKFTDEKDLESWQDRMRAGLYIH
;
A
#
# COMPACT_ATOMS: atom_id res chain seq x y z
N MET A 1 3.89 7.72 -40.81
CA MET A 1 4.95 7.30 -39.85
C MET A 1 5.16 5.80 -40.01
N SER A 2 6.39 5.32 -40.22
CA SER A 2 6.61 3.90 -40.49
C SER A 2 6.38 3.07 -39.22
N LYS A 3 5.81 1.86 -39.35
CA LYS A 3 5.53 0.97 -38.21
C LYS A 3 6.79 0.67 -37.37
N LYS A 4 7.97 0.71 -38.00
CA LYS A 4 9.28 0.57 -37.36
C LYS A 4 9.64 1.77 -36.45
N ILE A 5 9.27 2.99 -36.84
CA ILE A 5 9.50 4.19 -36.02
C ILE A 5 8.60 4.20 -34.78
N ILE A 6 7.34 3.73 -34.91
CA ILE A 6 6.41 3.61 -33.78
C ILE A 6 6.92 2.58 -32.76
N LEU A 7 7.41 1.43 -33.22
CA LEU A 7 7.95 0.40 -32.33
C LEU A 7 9.20 0.88 -31.57
N ILE A 8 10.09 1.61 -32.24
CA ILE A 8 11.31 2.14 -31.62
C ILE A 8 10.98 3.21 -30.57
N LEU A 9 10.01 4.08 -30.84
CA LEU A 9 9.54 5.06 -29.85
C LEU A 9 8.87 4.40 -28.64
N PHE A 10 8.10 3.32 -28.85
CA PHE A 10 7.46 2.61 -27.75
C PHE A 10 8.49 1.93 -26.84
N VAL A 11 9.53 1.30 -27.40
CA VAL A 11 10.63 0.67 -26.64
C VAL A 11 11.46 1.71 -25.87
N LEU A 12 11.72 2.89 -26.44
CA LEU A 12 12.47 3.97 -25.78
C LEU A 12 11.71 4.58 -24.60
N VAL A 13 10.38 4.68 -24.67
CA VAL A 13 9.55 5.15 -23.56
C VAL A 13 9.50 4.12 -22.44
N SER A 14 9.50 2.81 -22.75
CA SER A 14 9.53 1.74 -21.74
C SER A 14 10.86 1.69 -20.96
N LEU A 15 11.98 2.05 -21.59
CA LEU A 15 13.31 2.07 -20.94
C LEU A 15 13.48 3.23 -19.95
N LEU A 16 12.68 4.30 -20.06
CA LEU A 16 12.72 5.44 -19.15
C LEU A 16 11.94 5.20 -17.84
N LEU A 17 11.21 4.08 -17.73
CA LEU A 17 10.43 3.72 -16.54
C LEU A 17 11.18 2.80 -15.55
N PHE A 18 12.44 2.42 -15.83
CA PHE A 18 13.25 1.54 -14.97
C PHE A 18 14.51 2.21 -14.38
N SER A 19 14.56 3.53 -14.25
CA SER A 19 15.61 4.17 -13.45
C SER A 19 15.31 4.03 -11.95
N SER A 20 15.58 2.83 -11.42
CA SER A 20 15.88 2.63 -10.00
C SER A 20 17.08 3.51 -9.66
N CYS A 21 16.88 4.49 -8.76
CA CYS A 21 17.96 5.31 -8.27
C CYS A 21 18.65 4.58 -7.11
N ASP A 22 19.70 3.82 -7.43
CA ASP A 22 20.62 3.29 -6.43
C ASP A 22 21.37 4.44 -5.75
N LYS A 23 20.88 4.88 -4.59
CA LYS A 23 21.72 5.62 -3.65
C LYS A 23 22.50 4.63 -2.80
N ILE A 24 23.71 4.35 -3.28
CA ILE A 24 24.82 3.77 -2.53
C ILE A 24 25.02 4.60 -1.26
N GLY A 25 24.81 3.96 -0.11
CA GLY A 25 25.11 4.49 1.20
C GLY A 25 25.38 3.37 2.19
N GLY A 26 26.67 3.01 2.35
CA GLY A 26 27.29 2.61 3.61
C GLY A 26 26.82 1.32 4.32
N VAL A 27 27.71 0.33 4.33
CA VAL A 27 27.70 -0.91 5.12
C VAL A 27 27.50 -0.70 6.63
N SER A 28 26.60 -1.46 7.26
CA SER A 28 26.87 -2.26 8.49
C SER A 28 25.61 -2.89 9.10
N GLY A 29 25.57 -4.22 9.20
CA GLY A 29 24.96 -4.97 10.32
C GLY A 29 23.48 -4.79 10.71
N GLY A 30 22.61 -4.17 9.92
CA GLY A 30 21.19 -3.90 10.24
C GLY A 30 20.21 -4.16 9.09
N GLY A 31 20.51 -5.15 8.24
CA GLY A 31 19.99 -5.26 6.88
C GLY A 31 18.52 -5.69 6.69
N ILE A 32 17.83 -6.17 7.73
CA ILE A 32 16.43 -6.63 7.60
C ILE A 32 15.46 -5.52 8.04
N ILE A 33 15.67 -4.98 9.25
CA ILE A 33 14.79 -3.99 9.89
C ILE A 33 14.64 -2.73 9.02
N GLY A 34 15.74 -2.22 8.46
CA GLY A 34 15.70 -1.00 7.63
C GLY A 34 15.19 -1.21 6.20
N SER A 35 14.92 -2.45 5.77
CA SER A 35 14.41 -2.72 4.41
C SER A 35 12.88 -2.82 4.40
N GLU A 36 12.31 -3.51 5.38
CA GLU A 36 10.86 -3.68 5.56
C GLU A 36 10.19 -2.38 6.02
N GLU A 37 10.84 -1.64 6.92
CA GLU A 37 10.43 -0.29 7.29
C GLU A 37 10.29 0.63 6.07
N LYS A 38 11.27 0.59 5.16
CA LYS A 38 11.25 1.38 3.92
C LYS A 38 10.19 0.90 2.95
N GLN A 39 9.87 -0.40 2.93
CA GLN A 39 8.78 -0.93 2.13
C GLN A 39 7.43 -0.43 2.65
N ALA A 40 7.24 -0.37 3.97
CA ALA A 40 6.08 0.26 4.57
C ALA A 40 5.97 1.74 4.17
N ASP A 41 7.05 2.53 4.31
CA ASP A 41 7.05 3.94 3.90
C ASP A 41 6.74 4.14 2.43
N ALA A 42 7.36 3.35 1.55
CA ALA A 42 7.09 3.42 0.12
C ALA A 42 5.62 3.12 -0.19
N ARG A 43 5.03 2.14 0.51
CA ARG A 43 3.61 1.82 0.35
C ARG A 43 2.70 2.93 0.87
N ILE A 44 3.03 3.54 2.00
CA ILE A 44 2.32 4.71 2.54
C ILE A 44 2.35 5.86 1.52
N GLU A 45 3.51 6.17 0.94
CA GLU A 45 3.66 7.21 -0.08
C GLU A 45 2.80 6.94 -1.32
N GLN A 46 2.76 5.70 -1.80
CA GLN A 46 1.91 5.29 -2.92
C GLN A 46 0.42 5.48 -2.62
N ILE A 47 -0.05 5.02 -1.45
CA ILE A 47 -1.44 5.18 -1.01
C ILE A 47 -1.80 6.66 -0.92
N ILE A 48 -0.94 7.48 -0.31
CA ILE A 48 -1.18 8.92 -0.14
C ILE A 48 -1.16 9.65 -1.47
N SER A 49 -0.26 9.28 -2.39
CA SER A 49 -0.24 9.88 -3.72
C SER A 49 -1.55 9.63 -4.45
N ALA A 50 -2.04 8.38 -4.44
CA ALA A 50 -3.31 8.03 -5.07
C ALA A 50 -4.50 8.76 -4.41
N ILE A 51 -4.51 8.88 -3.08
CA ILE A 51 -5.51 9.64 -2.34
C ILE A 51 -5.50 11.13 -2.71
N LYS A 52 -4.31 11.75 -2.74
CA LYS A 52 -4.15 13.19 -3.04
C LYS A 52 -4.66 13.54 -4.43
N ASP A 53 -4.36 12.68 -5.38
CA ASP A 53 -4.75 12.87 -6.78
C ASP A 53 -6.15 12.35 -7.09
N LYS A 54 -6.83 11.75 -6.08
CA LYS A 54 -8.10 11.03 -6.23
C LYS A 54 -8.04 10.01 -7.37
N ASP A 55 -6.89 9.37 -7.52
CA ASP A 55 -6.60 8.43 -8.58
C ASP A 55 -7.02 7.02 -8.14
N ARG A 56 -8.27 6.68 -8.50
CA ARG A 56 -8.87 5.37 -8.23
C ARG A 56 -8.02 4.23 -8.81
N GLU A 57 -7.55 4.37 -10.04
CA GLU A 57 -6.84 3.29 -10.72
C GLU A 57 -5.47 3.05 -10.08
N SER A 58 -4.76 4.13 -9.74
CA SER A 58 -3.51 4.02 -8.98
C SER A 58 -3.73 3.36 -7.62
N LEU A 59 -4.76 3.77 -6.86
CA LEU A 59 -5.06 3.14 -5.56
C LEU A 59 -5.42 1.66 -5.73
N LYS A 60 -6.32 1.33 -6.67
CA LYS A 60 -6.76 -0.04 -6.97
C LYS A 60 -5.60 -0.94 -7.37
N SER A 61 -4.63 -0.43 -8.13
CA SER A 61 -3.45 -1.19 -8.55
C SER A 61 -2.52 -1.63 -7.42
N LEU A 62 -2.65 -1.02 -6.24
CA LEU A 62 -1.86 -1.40 -5.06
C LEU A 62 -2.41 -2.67 -4.38
N PHE A 63 -3.69 -2.97 -4.56
CA PHE A 63 -4.38 -4.06 -3.86
C PHE A 63 -4.05 -5.42 -4.45
N SER A 64 -4.08 -6.42 -3.58
CA SER A 64 -3.95 -7.80 -3.98
C SER A 64 -5.17 -8.26 -4.78
N LYS A 65 -4.97 -9.28 -5.61
CA LYS A 65 -6.07 -9.89 -6.36
C LYS A 65 -7.19 -10.35 -5.43
N LYS A 66 -6.83 -10.99 -4.31
CA LYS A 66 -7.81 -11.48 -3.33
C LYS A 66 -8.61 -10.33 -2.70
N ALA A 67 -7.97 -9.21 -2.36
CA ALA A 67 -8.65 -8.06 -1.82
C ALA A 67 -9.66 -7.44 -2.81
N LEU A 68 -9.32 -7.43 -4.10
CA LEU A 68 -10.22 -6.96 -5.16
C LEU A 68 -11.37 -7.94 -5.42
N ASP A 69 -11.11 -9.25 -5.39
CA ASP A 69 -12.10 -10.29 -5.64
C ASP A 69 -13.08 -10.48 -4.46
N GLU A 70 -12.64 -10.28 -3.22
CA GLU A 70 -13.45 -10.46 -2.00
C GLU A 70 -14.13 -9.18 -1.50
N SER A 71 -13.78 -8.02 -2.06
CA SER A 71 -14.51 -6.78 -1.77
C SER A 71 -15.87 -6.80 -2.46
N ASP A 72 -16.95 -6.70 -1.68
CA ASP A 72 -18.33 -6.63 -2.22
C ASP A 72 -18.48 -5.51 -3.25
N ASP A 73 -17.94 -4.32 -2.95
CA ASP A 73 -17.95 -3.16 -3.84
C ASP A 73 -16.74 -2.25 -3.61
N PHE A 74 -15.60 -2.67 -4.18
CA PHE A 74 -14.33 -1.95 -4.02
C PHE A 74 -14.40 -0.51 -4.55
N ASP A 75 -14.99 -0.30 -5.72
CA ASP A 75 -14.98 1.01 -6.38
C ASP A 75 -15.83 2.03 -5.61
N ASN A 76 -17.00 1.62 -5.07
CA ASN A 76 -17.77 2.48 -4.17
C ASN A 76 -17.06 2.71 -2.83
N GLY A 77 -16.32 1.72 -2.31
CA GLY A 77 -15.46 1.89 -1.14
C GLY A 77 -14.41 2.99 -1.33
N VAL A 78 -13.74 3.02 -2.49
CA VAL A 78 -12.77 4.06 -2.85
C VAL A 78 -13.44 5.44 -2.97
N ASP A 79 -14.62 5.51 -3.58
CA ASP A 79 -15.36 6.76 -3.69
C ASP A 79 -15.78 7.30 -2.33
N TYR A 80 -16.16 6.42 -1.42
CA TYR A 80 -16.48 6.80 -0.04
C TYR A 80 -15.22 7.27 0.72
N LEU A 81 -14.09 6.58 0.56
CA LEU A 81 -12.80 7.00 1.11
C LEU A 81 -12.42 8.42 0.65
N PHE A 82 -12.46 8.69 -0.65
CA PHE A 82 -12.14 10.02 -1.21
C PHE A 82 -13.09 11.12 -0.77
N LYS A 83 -14.34 10.77 -0.43
CA LYS A 83 -15.32 11.71 0.11
C LYS A 83 -15.08 12.01 1.59
N LEU A 84 -14.65 11.02 2.37
CA LEU A 84 -14.37 11.16 3.80
C LEU A 84 -13.10 11.96 4.07
N LEU A 85 -12.07 11.79 3.23
CA LEU A 85 -10.83 12.57 3.28
C LEU A 85 -11.08 13.99 2.79
N GLN A 86 -11.43 14.87 3.73
CA GLN A 86 -11.70 16.27 3.49
C GLN A 86 -10.42 17.09 3.61
N GLY A 87 -10.38 18.19 2.86
CA GLY A 87 -9.25 19.11 2.91
C GLY A 87 -8.08 18.70 2.03
N LYS A 88 -7.02 19.49 2.10
CA LYS A 88 -5.75 19.27 1.41
C LYS A 88 -4.82 18.51 2.34
N VAL A 89 -4.26 17.40 1.85
CA VAL A 89 -3.21 16.66 2.57
C VAL A 89 -1.97 17.55 2.75
N ASN A 90 -1.55 17.72 4.00
CA ASN A 90 -0.37 18.51 4.39
C ASN A 90 0.84 17.61 4.59
N THR A 91 0.69 16.57 5.41
CA THR A 91 1.75 15.63 5.77
C THR A 91 1.16 14.28 6.14
N TRP A 92 2.02 13.28 6.24
CA TRP A 92 1.71 12.01 6.87
C TRP A 92 2.78 11.65 7.89
N GLU A 93 2.45 10.71 8.78
CA GLU A 93 3.34 10.20 9.82
C GLU A 93 3.02 8.73 10.05
N ARG A 94 4.02 7.86 9.93
CA ARG A 94 3.86 6.44 10.27
C ARG A 94 3.85 6.31 11.78
N ASP A 95 2.83 5.65 12.30
CA ASP A 95 2.62 5.45 13.73
C ASP A 95 3.30 4.16 14.21
N GLY A 96 3.21 3.08 13.44
CA GLY A 96 3.90 1.83 13.74
C GLY A 96 4.03 0.90 12.54
N TRP A 97 4.90 -0.11 12.68
CA TRP A 97 5.00 -1.22 11.73
C TRP A 97 5.50 -2.50 12.39
N SER A 98 5.19 -3.63 11.77
CA SER A 98 5.66 -4.97 12.15
C SER A 98 5.60 -5.89 10.93
N SER A 99 6.37 -6.96 10.92
CA SER A 99 6.40 -7.93 9.83
C SER A 99 6.31 -9.36 10.35
N ASP A 100 5.77 -10.25 9.51
CA ASP A 100 5.84 -11.69 9.70
C ASP A 100 6.33 -12.34 8.41
N GLU A 101 7.34 -13.20 8.55
CA GLU A 101 7.88 -14.00 7.46
C GLU A 101 7.52 -15.47 7.66
N SER A 102 7.14 -16.14 6.58
CA SER A 102 6.95 -17.59 6.54
C SER A 102 7.64 -18.21 5.33
N ILE A 103 8.13 -19.43 5.50
CA ILE A 103 8.76 -20.23 4.45
C ILE A 103 8.11 -21.62 4.46
N GLU A 104 7.53 -22.02 3.34
CA GLU A 104 6.88 -23.33 3.13
C GLU A 104 7.34 -23.90 1.79
N ASP A 105 7.88 -25.13 1.78
CA ASP A 105 8.33 -25.81 0.56
C ASP A 105 9.23 -24.95 -0.36
N GLY A 106 10.07 -24.09 0.24
CA GLY A 106 10.96 -23.18 -0.48
C GLY A 106 10.29 -21.92 -1.04
N LYS A 107 8.98 -21.73 -0.83
CA LYS A 107 8.23 -20.51 -1.11
C LYS A 107 8.26 -19.59 0.11
N LYS A 108 8.29 -18.28 -0.12
CA LYS A 108 8.34 -17.25 0.93
C LYS A 108 7.05 -16.43 0.94
N SER A 109 6.57 -16.06 2.13
CA SER A 109 5.60 -14.98 2.32
C SER A 109 6.14 -13.98 3.35
N LEU A 110 6.04 -12.70 3.02
CA LEU A 110 6.42 -11.55 3.85
C LEU A 110 5.23 -10.61 3.95
N MET A 111 4.56 -10.64 5.10
CA MET A 111 3.50 -9.72 5.47
C MET A 111 4.11 -8.56 6.24
N ILE A 112 3.81 -7.33 5.86
CA ILE A 112 4.13 -6.12 6.60
C ILE A 112 2.83 -5.45 7.00
N ARG A 113 2.67 -5.17 8.29
CA ARG A 113 1.55 -4.41 8.84
C ARG A 113 2.05 -3.08 9.32
N PHE A 114 1.32 -2.02 9.02
CA PHE A 114 1.69 -0.68 9.45
C PHE A 114 0.48 0.22 9.60
N SER A 115 0.61 1.21 10.48
CA SER A 115 -0.35 2.28 10.69
C SER A 115 0.26 3.63 10.36
N PHE A 116 -0.56 4.55 9.88
CA PHE A 116 -0.12 5.91 9.60
C PHE A 116 -1.26 6.91 9.67
N ASP A 117 -0.92 8.14 10.03
CA ASP A 117 -1.82 9.27 10.06
C ASP A 117 -1.64 10.13 8.82
N VAL A 118 -2.76 10.52 8.20
CA VAL A 118 -2.80 11.56 7.17
C VAL A 118 -3.37 12.83 7.78
N LYS A 119 -2.55 13.88 7.85
CA LYS A 119 -2.94 15.19 8.39
C LYS A 119 -3.34 16.10 7.24
N THR A 120 -4.57 16.60 7.29
CA THR A 120 -5.10 17.58 6.34
C THR A 120 -5.22 18.96 6.99
N ASP A 121 -5.74 19.96 6.28
CA ASP A 121 -6.12 21.25 6.87
C ASP A 121 -7.47 21.21 7.60
N LYS A 122 -8.16 20.07 7.61
CA LYS A 122 -9.48 19.88 8.23
C LYS A 122 -9.47 18.91 9.40
N ASP A 123 -8.81 17.78 9.21
CA ASP A 123 -8.80 16.68 10.17
C ASP A 123 -7.55 15.79 10.01
N THR A 124 -7.39 14.85 10.93
CA THR A 124 -6.41 13.76 10.87
C THR A 124 -7.13 12.43 10.66
N TYR A 125 -6.58 11.60 9.79
CA TYR A 125 -7.17 10.31 9.40
C TYR A 125 -6.18 9.19 9.69
N HIS A 126 -6.59 8.21 10.50
CA HIS A 126 -5.74 7.08 10.88
C HIS A 126 -5.99 5.88 9.98
N PHE A 127 -4.93 5.31 9.43
CA PHE A 127 -4.97 4.15 8.56
C PHE A 127 -4.27 2.96 9.18
N PHE A 128 -4.80 1.76 8.93
CA PHE A 128 -4.14 0.50 9.20
C PHE A 128 -4.07 -0.32 7.91
N VAL A 129 -2.91 -0.93 7.64
CA VAL A 129 -2.64 -1.66 6.40
C VAL A 129 -2.02 -3.00 6.69
N ILE A 130 -2.45 -4.01 5.94
CA ILE A 130 -1.76 -5.30 5.79
C ILE A 130 -1.32 -5.43 4.33
N ASP A 131 -0.02 -5.48 4.09
CA ASP A 131 0.59 -5.57 2.76
C ASP A 131 1.47 -6.83 2.67
N TYR A 132 1.15 -7.71 1.73
CA TYR A 132 2.04 -8.82 1.39
C TYR A 132 3.02 -8.37 0.31
N ASN A 133 4.20 -7.91 0.72
CA ASN A 133 5.25 -7.46 -0.19
C ASN A 133 5.75 -8.58 -1.08
N THR A 134 5.71 -9.81 -0.58
CA THR A 134 5.97 -11.03 -1.35
C THR A 134 5.10 -12.13 -0.78
N ASP A 135 4.36 -12.87 -1.60
CA ASP A 135 3.68 -14.09 -1.17
C ASP A 135 3.73 -15.13 -2.28
N ASN A 136 4.71 -16.03 -2.23
CA ASN A 136 4.83 -17.13 -3.17
C ASN A 136 4.10 -18.40 -2.69
N ILE A 137 3.64 -18.39 -1.44
CA ILE A 137 2.80 -19.45 -0.86
C ILE A 137 1.38 -19.28 -1.44
N ASN A 138 0.85 -18.06 -1.35
CA ASN A 138 -0.45 -17.64 -1.87
C ASN A 138 -0.31 -16.37 -2.75
N PRO A 139 0.00 -16.51 -4.06
CA PRO A 139 0.25 -15.37 -4.95
C PRO A 139 -0.88 -14.34 -5.05
N ASP A 140 -2.13 -14.75 -4.86
CA ASP A 140 -3.28 -13.83 -4.90
C ASP A 140 -3.34 -12.86 -3.71
N ASN A 141 -2.58 -13.13 -2.64
CA ASN A 141 -2.44 -12.23 -1.50
C ASN A 141 -1.46 -11.09 -1.75
N GLN A 142 -0.55 -11.22 -2.72
CA GLN A 142 0.54 -10.26 -2.93
C GLN A 142 -0.02 -8.87 -3.29
N GLY A 143 0.46 -7.84 -2.58
CA GLY A 143 -0.07 -6.48 -2.60
C GLY A 143 -0.81 -6.10 -1.32
N VAL A 144 -1.47 -4.94 -1.32
CA VAL A 144 -2.29 -4.48 -0.20
C VAL A 144 -3.45 -5.44 -0.06
N TYR A 145 -3.39 -6.26 0.98
CA TYR A 145 -4.42 -7.23 1.31
C TYR A 145 -5.57 -6.54 2.03
N MET A 146 -5.25 -5.57 2.89
CA MET A 146 -6.25 -4.86 3.68
C MET A 146 -5.82 -3.41 3.87
N LEU A 147 -6.75 -2.49 3.62
CA LEU A 147 -6.61 -1.07 3.95
C LEU A 147 -7.83 -0.66 4.78
N GLU A 148 -7.59 -0.11 5.96
CA GLU A 148 -8.65 0.40 6.81
C GLU A 148 -8.44 1.88 7.11
N LEU A 149 -9.52 2.66 7.02
CA LEU A 149 -9.62 3.98 7.65
C LEU A 149 -10.34 3.81 8.98
N ILE A 150 -9.68 4.18 10.07
CA ILE A 150 -10.17 4.09 11.44
C ILE A 150 -10.43 5.51 11.95
N LYS A 151 -11.65 5.78 12.43
CA LYS A 151 -11.89 7.01 13.21
C LYS A 151 -11.29 6.88 14.60
N PHE A 152 -10.66 7.95 15.09
CA PHE A 152 -10.09 8.00 16.45
C PHE A 152 -11.08 7.66 17.57
N THR A 153 -12.38 7.87 17.36
CA THR A 153 -13.42 7.49 18.34
C THR A 153 -13.56 5.99 18.50
N ASP A 154 -13.23 5.23 17.46
CA ASP A 154 -13.53 3.81 17.36
C ASP A 154 -12.31 2.96 17.73
N GLU A 155 -11.11 3.55 17.72
CA GLU A 155 -9.82 2.89 17.97
C GLU A 155 -9.80 2.07 19.27
N LYS A 156 -10.43 2.58 20.34
CA LYS A 156 -10.46 1.93 21.67
C LYS A 156 -11.34 0.69 21.72
N ASP A 157 -12.28 0.56 20.80
CA ASP A 157 -13.24 -0.53 20.72
C ASP A 157 -12.88 -1.52 19.60
N LEU A 158 -11.72 -1.35 18.95
CA LEU A 158 -11.26 -2.26 17.90
C LEU A 158 -10.76 -3.58 18.48
N GLU A 159 -11.26 -4.67 17.90
CA GLU A 159 -10.69 -6.00 18.08
C GLU A 159 -9.23 -6.06 17.59
N SER A 160 -8.53 -7.13 17.94
CA SER A 160 -7.16 -7.36 17.50
C SER A 160 -7.07 -7.36 15.97
N TRP A 161 -5.92 -6.98 15.41
CA TRP A 161 -5.77 -6.99 13.95
C TRP A 161 -5.96 -8.40 13.37
N GLN A 162 -5.66 -9.46 14.14
CA GLN A 162 -5.88 -10.84 13.74
C GLN A 162 -7.36 -11.15 13.54
N ASP A 163 -8.21 -10.67 14.45
CA ASP A 163 -9.66 -10.89 14.40
C ASP A 163 -10.31 -10.03 13.30
N ARG A 164 -9.74 -8.84 13.05
CA ARG A 164 -10.22 -7.92 12.01
C ARG A 164 -9.66 -8.24 10.62
N MET A 165 -8.66 -9.10 10.49
CA MET A 165 -7.96 -9.35 9.23
C MET A 165 -8.91 -9.94 8.17
N ARG A 166 -9.15 -9.18 7.10
CA ARG A 166 -9.97 -9.58 5.95
C ARG A 166 -9.52 -8.82 4.70
N ALA A 167 -9.65 -9.43 3.53
CA ALA A 167 -9.15 -8.85 2.31
C ALA A 167 -10.07 -7.69 1.85
N GLY A 168 -9.53 -6.51 1.50
CA GLY A 168 -10.32 -5.40 0.95
C GLY A 168 -10.08 -4.03 1.57
N LEU A 169 -10.99 -3.10 1.30
CA LEU A 169 -10.99 -1.72 1.81
C LEU A 169 -12.14 -1.54 2.81
N TYR A 170 -11.83 -1.07 4.02
CA TYR A 170 -12.81 -0.89 5.09
C TYR A 170 -12.73 0.49 5.71
N ILE A 171 -13.87 0.98 6.16
CA ILE A 171 -13.99 2.27 6.82
C ILE A 171 -14.84 2.05 8.06
N HIS A 172 -14.25 2.33 9.23
CA HIS A 172 -14.90 2.26 10.53
C HIS A 172 -15.40 3.65 10.93
#